data_AF-A0A8B9HIA7-F1
#
_entry.id   AF-A0A8B9HIA7-F1
#
_cell.length_a   1.000
_cell.length_b   1.000
_cell.length_c   1.000
_cell.angle_alpha   90.00
_cell.angle_beta   90.00
_cell.angle_gamma   90.00
#
_symmetry.space_group_name_H-M   'P 1'
#
loop_
_entity.id
_entity.type
_entity.pdbx_description
1 polymer ?
#
loop_
_entity_poly.entity_id
_entity_poly.type
_entity_poly.pdbx_seq_one_letter_code
_entity_poly.pdbx_strand_id
1 'polypeptide(L)'
;MVFTAWWLWVCLQAGSESYRIERDTFGELKVPSDKYYGAQTVRSTMNFRIGGATERMPIQVIKAFGILKRAAAEVNQDYGLDPKIAEAIVKAADEVTAGKLDDHFPLVVWQTGSGTQTNMNVNEVISNRAIEILGGKLGSKDPVHPNDHVNKSQVPQQHLPVFNSFYTI
;
A
#
# COMPACT_ATOMS: atom_id res chain seq x y z
N MET A 1 -26.53 36.33 -15.12
CA MET A 1 -27.02 34.98 -14.79
C MET A 1 -25.90 33.94 -15.03
N VAL A 2 -24.69 34.16 -14.48
CA VAL A 2 -23.51 33.26 -14.69
C VAL A 2 -22.71 33.02 -13.39
N PHE A 3 -23.04 33.70 -12.28
CA PHE A 3 -22.25 33.61 -11.03
C PHE A 3 -22.63 32.43 -10.11
N THR A 4 -23.78 31.77 -10.34
CA THR A 4 -24.25 30.67 -9.46
C THR A 4 -23.76 29.30 -9.90
N ALA A 5 -23.41 29.10 -11.17
CA ALA A 5 -22.96 27.80 -11.68
C ALA A 5 -21.53 27.45 -11.24
N TRP A 6 -20.65 28.44 -11.04
CA TRP A 6 -19.27 28.21 -10.62
C TRP A 6 -19.18 27.83 -9.13
N TRP A 7 -19.99 28.45 -8.29
CA TRP A 7 -20.10 28.10 -6.86
C TRP A 7 -20.67 26.70 -6.63
N LEU A 8 -21.69 26.30 -7.38
CA LEU A 8 -22.24 24.94 -7.32
C LEU A 8 -21.25 23.87 -7.80
N TRP A 9 -20.37 24.20 -8.75
CA TRP A 9 -19.32 23.28 -9.22
C TRP A 9 -18.17 23.12 -8.22
N VAL A 10 -17.77 24.21 -7.55
CA VAL A 10 -16.77 24.18 -6.46
C VAL A 10 -17.30 23.43 -5.24
N CYS A 11 -18.60 23.54 -4.93
CA CYS A 11 -19.22 22.77 -3.85
C CYS A 11 -19.44 21.28 -4.21
N LEU A 12 -19.44 20.90 -5.49
CA LEU A 12 -19.64 19.51 -5.92
C LEU A 12 -18.36 18.64 -5.84
N GLN A 13 -17.19 19.24 -5.56
CA GLN A 13 -15.92 18.51 -5.42
C GLN A 13 -15.53 18.19 -3.98
N ALA A 14 -16.35 18.57 -2.99
CA ALA A 14 -16.24 18.04 -1.64
C ALA A 14 -17.03 16.73 -1.57
N GLY A 15 -16.53 15.68 -2.23
CA GLY A 15 -16.94 14.33 -1.87
C GLY A 15 -16.75 14.19 -0.36
N SER A 16 -17.75 13.67 0.34
CA SER A 16 -17.61 13.33 1.75
C SER A 16 -16.55 12.24 1.86
N GLU A 17 -15.27 12.61 1.92
CA GLU A 17 -14.19 11.65 2.14
C GLU A 17 -14.42 11.09 3.53
N SER A 18 -15.01 9.91 3.59
CA SER A 18 -15.05 9.13 4.81
C SER A 18 -13.61 8.72 5.11
N TYR A 19 -13.23 8.88 6.37
CA TYR A 19 -11.92 8.47 6.86
C TYR A 19 -12.11 7.37 7.90
N ARG A 20 -11.19 6.42 7.90
CA ARG A 20 -10.97 5.52 9.04
C ARG A 20 -9.80 6.02 9.87
N ILE A 21 -9.88 5.81 11.17
CA ILE A 21 -8.78 6.13 12.09
C ILE A 21 -7.91 4.88 12.20
N GLU A 22 -6.63 5.03 11.86
CA GLU A 22 -5.61 4.02 12.11
C GLU A 22 -4.52 4.59 13.02
N ARG A 23 -3.81 3.72 13.73
CA ARG A 23 -2.75 4.10 14.65
C ARG A 23 -1.40 3.53 14.22
N ASP A 24 -0.40 4.40 14.19
CA ASP A 24 1.02 4.06 14.13
C ASP A 24 1.69 4.31 15.50
N THR A 25 3.01 4.16 15.59
CA THR A 25 3.77 4.40 16.82
C THR A 25 3.77 5.87 17.26
N PHE A 26 3.50 6.81 16.35
CA PHE A 26 3.48 8.25 16.61
C PHE A 26 2.07 8.78 16.91
N GLY A 27 1.02 7.98 16.70
CA GLY A 27 -0.34 8.31 17.08
C GLY A 27 -1.37 7.93 16.03
N GLU A 28 -2.54 8.54 16.13
CA GLU A 28 -3.66 8.32 15.22
C GLU A 28 -3.53 9.16 13.95
N LEU A 29 -3.96 8.59 12.83
CA LEU A 29 -4.01 9.22 11.52
C LEU A 29 -5.34 8.93 10.85
N LYS A 30 -5.84 9.93 10.11
CA LYS A 30 -7.00 9.78 9.24
C LYS A 30 -6.54 9.18 7.92
N VAL A 31 -7.07 8.01 7.59
CA VAL A 31 -6.80 7.29 6.34
C VAL A 31 -8.08 7.29 5.51
N PRO A 32 -8.05 7.68 4.21
CA PRO A 32 -9.25 7.65 3.36
C PRO A 32 -9.86 6.25 3.32
N SER A 33 -11.17 6.14 3.53
CA SER A 33 -11.86 4.85 3.63
C SER A 33 -11.88 4.06 2.32
N ASP A 34 -11.69 4.72 1.19
CA ASP A 34 -11.59 4.14 -0.16
C ASP A 34 -10.18 3.65 -0.53
N LYS A 35 -9.19 3.80 0.36
CA LYS A 35 -7.79 3.43 0.08
C LYS A 35 -7.30 2.25 0.91
N TYR A 36 -6.65 1.29 0.26
CA TYR A 36 -6.05 0.12 0.93
C TYR A 36 -4.74 0.41 1.67
N TYR A 37 -4.05 1.53 1.44
CA TYR A 37 -2.88 1.88 2.24
C TYR A 37 -3.29 2.31 3.66
N GLY A 38 -2.38 2.27 4.63
CA GLY A 38 -2.66 2.51 6.04
C GLY A 38 -1.95 3.74 6.63
N ALA A 39 -1.88 3.78 7.96
CA ALA A 39 -1.30 4.88 8.71
C ALA A 39 0.17 5.18 8.33
N GLN A 40 1.00 4.16 8.06
CA GLN A 40 2.41 4.40 7.76
C GLN A 40 2.60 5.07 6.38
N THR A 41 1.77 4.70 5.41
CA THR A 41 1.75 5.36 4.10
C THR A 41 1.30 6.80 4.23
N VAL A 42 0.24 7.08 5.02
CA VAL A 42 -0.22 8.46 5.28
C VAL A 42 0.86 9.28 5.97
N ARG A 43 1.56 8.72 6.97
CA ARG A 43 2.69 9.39 7.60
C ARG A 43 3.78 9.73 6.58
N SER A 44 4.07 8.80 5.67
CA SER A 44 5.11 8.97 4.67
C SER A 44 4.76 10.06 3.65
N THR A 45 3.50 10.18 3.22
CA THR A 45 3.06 11.29 2.34
C THR A 45 3.08 12.65 3.04
N MET A 46 2.99 12.69 4.38
CA MET A 46 3.19 13.92 5.14
C MET A 46 4.67 14.33 5.20
N ASN A 47 5.57 13.35 5.32
CA ASN A 47 7.01 13.58 5.48
C ASN A 47 7.74 13.85 4.16
N PHE A 48 7.28 13.25 3.05
CA PHE A 48 7.96 13.31 1.75
C PHE A 48 7.00 13.85 0.68
N ARG A 49 7.10 15.16 0.40
CA ARG A 49 6.22 15.88 -0.56
C ARG A 49 6.97 16.48 -1.75
N ILE A 50 8.17 15.98 -2.03
CA ILE A 50 9.07 16.55 -3.03
C ILE A 50 8.60 16.13 -4.43
N GLY A 51 8.40 17.13 -5.31
CA GLY A 51 8.12 16.92 -6.73
C GLY A 51 6.68 16.51 -7.10
N GLY A 52 5.83 16.21 -6.13
CA GLY A 52 4.40 15.97 -6.37
C GLY A 52 4.10 14.68 -7.13
N ALA A 53 2.98 14.64 -7.85
CA ALA A 53 2.47 13.41 -8.47
C ALA A 53 3.35 12.86 -9.61
N THR A 54 4.16 13.70 -10.26
CA THR A 54 5.08 13.28 -11.34
C THR A 54 6.26 12.48 -10.81
N GLU A 55 6.64 12.68 -9.55
CA GLU A 55 7.74 11.99 -8.89
C GLU A 55 7.29 10.77 -8.09
N ARG A 56 6.08 10.24 -8.36
CA ARG A 56 5.61 8.99 -7.74
C ARG A 56 6.55 7.84 -8.05
N MET A 57 6.60 6.88 -7.13
CA MET A 57 7.35 5.64 -7.32
C MET A 57 6.94 4.99 -8.66
N PRO A 58 7.89 4.64 -9.55
CA PRO A 58 7.56 4.04 -10.84
C PRO A 58 6.73 2.78 -10.68
N ILE A 59 5.72 2.61 -11.52
CA ILE A 59 4.78 1.51 -11.36
C ILE A 59 5.42 0.13 -11.53
N GLN A 60 6.50 0.05 -12.30
CA GLN A 60 7.28 -1.16 -12.49
C GLN A 60 7.91 -1.63 -11.16
N VAL A 61 8.32 -0.69 -10.30
CA VAL A 61 8.82 -1.00 -8.95
C VAL A 61 7.69 -1.59 -8.10
N ILE A 62 6.49 -0.99 -8.15
CA ILE A 62 5.31 -1.48 -7.43
C ILE A 62 4.92 -2.89 -7.91
N LYS A 63 4.95 -3.15 -9.22
CA LYS A 63 4.69 -4.49 -9.77
C LYS A 63 5.74 -5.51 -9.34
N ALA A 64 7.02 -5.14 -9.32
CA ALA A 64 8.10 -5.99 -8.82
C ALA A 64 7.89 -6.32 -7.32
N PHE A 65 7.42 -5.36 -6.53
CA PHE A 65 7.01 -5.60 -5.14
C PHE A 65 5.86 -6.61 -5.06
N GLY A 66 4.87 -6.52 -5.96
CA GLY A 66 3.81 -7.54 -6.08
C GLY A 66 4.37 -8.94 -6.26
N ILE A 67 5.26 -9.14 -7.25
CA ILE A 67 5.92 -10.42 -7.52
C ILE A 67 6.68 -10.93 -6.28
N LEU A 68 7.43 -10.04 -5.62
CA LEU A 68 8.22 -10.38 -4.45
C LEU A 68 7.33 -10.84 -3.28
N LYS A 69 6.26 -10.12 -2.98
CA LYS A 69 5.34 -10.46 -1.88
C LYS A 69 4.55 -11.72 -2.17
N ARG A 70 4.20 -11.96 -3.44
CA ARG A 70 3.61 -13.22 -3.91
C ARG A 70 4.53 -14.40 -3.62
N ALA A 71 5.78 -14.35 -4.07
CA ALA A 71 6.76 -15.42 -3.86
C ALA A 71 7.05 -15.64 -2.36
N ALA A 72 7.16 -14.56 -1.59
CA ALA A 72 7.36 -14.66 -0.14
C ALA A 72 6.18 -15.32 0.58
N ALA A 73 4.94 -15.05 0.15
CA ALA A 73 3.75 -15.69 0.73
C ALA A 73 3.69 -17.18 0.42
N GLU A 74 4.00 -17.59 -0.82
CA GLU A 74 4.08 -19.01 -1.22
C GLU A 74 5.13 -19.75 -0.39
N VAL A 75 6.35 -19.21 -0.30
CA VAL A 75 7.43 -19.85 0.48
C VAL A 75 7.10 -19.90 1.98
N ASN A 76 6.50 -18.85 2.54
CA ASN A 76 6.19 -18.82 3.96
C ASN A 76 5.07 -19.79 4.37
N GLN A 77 4.28 -20.36 3.45
CA GLN A 77 3.35 -21.46 3.77
C GLN A 77 4.10 -22.64 4.38
N ASP A 78 5.26 -22.98 3.82
CA ASP A 78 6.12 -24.06 4.30
C ASP A 78 6.77 -23.74 5.66
N TYR A 79 6.79 -22.46 6.04
CA TYR A 79 7.38 -21.95 7.29
C TYR A 79 6.33 -21.42 8.28
N GLY A 80 5.10 -21.96 8.20
CA GLY A 80 4.06 -21.77 9.21
C GLY A 80 3.17 -20.54 9.02
N LEU A 81 3.12 -19.96 7.82
CA LEU A 81 2.04 -19.03 7.46
C LEU A 81 0.77 -19.84 7.18
N ASP A 82 -0.36 -19.41 7.75
CA ASP A 82 -1.66 -20.06 7.51
C ASP A 82 -1.97 -20.10 5.99
N PRO A 83 -2.33 -21.27 5.42
CA PRO A 83 -2.58 -21.40 4.00
C PRO A 83 -3.65 -20.45 3.45
N LYS A 84 -4.73 -20.18 4.21
CA LYS A 84 -5.80 -19.27 3.77
C LYS A 84 -5.30 -17.83 3.73
N ILE A 85 -4.51 -17.41 4.73
CA ILE A 85 -3.87 -16.10 4.74
C ILE A 85 -2.91 -15.97 3.56
N ALA A 86 -2.07 -16.98 3.33
CA ALA A 86 -1.12 -16.98 2.23
C ALA A 86 -1.81 -16.90 0.86
N GLU A 87 -2.86 -17.69 0.62
CA GLU A 87 -3.65 -17.61 -0.63
C GLU A 87 -4.28 -16.24 -0.85
N ALA A 88 -4.78 -15.60 0.21
CA ALA A 88 -5.33 -14.25 0.13
C ALA A 88 -4.25 -13.20 -0.19
N ILE A 89 -3.05 -13.35 0.40
CA ILE A 89 -1.88 -12.50 0.11
C ILE A 89 -1.44 -12.69 -1.36
N VAL A 90 -1.36 -13.93 -1.84
CA VAL A 90 -1.00 -14.24 -3.24
C VAL A 90 -1.97 -13.57 -4.20
N LYS A 91 -3.28 -13.70 -3.98
CA LYS A 91 -4.30 -13.05 -4.81
C LYS A 91 -4.18 -11.52 -4.80
N ALA A 92 -3.99 -10.92 -3.63
CA ALA A 92 -3.79 -9.48 -3.51
C ALA A 92 -2.50 -9.02 -4.22
N ALA A 93 -1.41 -9.79 -4.10
CA ALA A 93 -0.15 -9.51 -4.75
C ALA A 93 -0.21 -9.66 -6.28
N ASP A 94 -1.00 -10.61 -6.79
CA ASP A 94 -1.30 -10.74 -8.22
C ASP A 94 -2.06 -9.51 -8.74
N GLU A 95 -2.99 -8.94 -7.97
CA GLU A 95 -3.69 -7.71 -8.34
C GLU A 95 -2.76 -6.48 -8.38
N VAL A 96 -1.80 -6.38 -7.45
CA VAL A 96 -0.72 -5.37 -7.49
C VAL A 96 0.11 -5.55 -8.75
N THR A 97 0.54 -6.77 -9.05
CA THR A 97 1.37 -7.09 -10.23
C THR A 97 0.63 -6.78 -11.54
N ALA A 98 -0.68 -7.04 -11.58
CA ALA A 98 -1.54 -6.74 -12.73
C ALA A 98 -1.85 -5.24 -12.89
N GLY A 99 -1.49 -4.40 -11.92
CA GLY A 99 -1.73 -2.96 -11.94
C GLY A 99 -3.17 -2.55 -11.60
N LYS A 100 -3.92 -3.40 -10.89
CA LYS A 100 -5.32 -3.10 -10.51
C LYS A 100 -5.43 -2.14 -9.32
N LEU A 101 -4.32 -1.93 -8.60
CA LEU A 101 -4.27 -1.21 -7.34
C LEU A 101 -3.36 0.03 -7.39
N ASP A 102 -3.02 0.52 -8.59
CA ASP A 102 -2.04 1.59 -8.83
C ASP A 102 -2.37 2.87 -8.05
N ASP A 103 -3.66 3.17 -7.87
CA ASP A 103 -4.16 4.34 -7.14
C ASP A 103 -3.95 4.29 -5.62
N HIS A 104 -3.39 3.19 -5.10
CA HIS A 104 -3.08 2.99 -3.68
C HIS A 104 -1.59 3.17 -3.35
N PHE A 105 -0.79 3.67 -4.29
CA PHE A 105 0.64 3.91 -4.12
C PHE A 105 1.00 5.40 -4.30
N PRO A 106 0.73 6.25 -3.30
CA PRO A 106 0.90 7.70 -3.43
C PRO A 106 2.34 8.19 -3.20
N LEU A 107 3.26 7.31 -2.77
CA LEU A 107 4.59 7.70 -2.34
C LEU A 107 5.49 8.11 -3.51
N VAL A 108 6.38 9.07 -3.24
CA VAL A 108 7.35 9.60 -4.20
C VAL A 108 8.68 8.86 -4.14
N VAL A 109 9.46 8.93 -5.22
CA VAL A 109 10.84 8.42 -5.30
C VAL A 109 11.72 9.05 -4.22
N TRP A 110 11.50 10.34 -3.94
CA TRP A 110 12.23 11.15 -2.97
C TRP A 110 11.80 10.88 -1.52
N GLN A 111 11.92 9.63 -1.09
CA GLN A 111 11.71 9.15 0.28
C GLN A 111 13.05 8.72 0.90
N THR A 112 13.03 7.96 2.00
CA THR A 112 14.29 7.41 2.55
C THR A 112 14.98 6.49 1.54
N GLY A 113 16.30 6.59 1.45
CA GLY A 113 17.10 5.83 0.49
C GLY A 113 17.11 4.32 0.71
N SER A 114 16.47 3.80 1.77
CA SER A 114 16.30 2.36 2.00
C SER A 114 15.01 1.79 1.40
N GLY A 115 14.12 2.61 0.83
CA GLY A 115 12.86 2.13 0.23
C GLY A 115 11.85 1.60 1.25
N THR A 116 12.08 1.82 2.55
CA THR A 116 11.26 1.26 3.63
C THR A 116 9.81 1.72 3.55
N GLN A 117 9.55 2.98 3.17
CA GLN A 117 8.18 3.48 3.10
C GLN A 117 7.40 2.84 1.95
N THR A 118 8.02 2.63 0.78
CA THR A 118 7.37 1.86 -0.31
C THR A 118 7.13 0.42 0.10
N ASN A 119 8.06 -0.25 0.78
CA ASN A 119 7.82 -1.60 1.28
C ASN A 119 6.61 -1.64 2.21
N MET A 120 6.50 -0.69 3.13
CA MET A 120 5.36 -0.62 4.04
C MET A 120 4.06 -0.24 3.34
N ASN A 121 4.10 0.62 2.32
CA ASN A 121 2.93 0.93 1.51
C ASN A 121 2.41 -0.33 0.79
N VAL A 122 3.29 -1.13 0.20
CA VAL A 122 2.92 -2.41 -0.41
C VAL A 122 2.36 -3.37 0.62
N ASN A 123 3.01 -3.49 1.79
CA ASN A 123 2.53 -4.36 2.85
C ASN A 123 1.13 -3.98 3.33
N GLU A 124 0.86 -2.69 3.53
CA GLU A 124 -0.45 -2.18 3.95
C GLU A 124 -1.52 -2.43 2.88
N VAL A 125 -1.22 -2.16 1.61
CA VAL A 125 -2.16 -2.39 0.49
C VAL A 125 -2.52 -3.87 0.36
N ILE A 126 -1.50 -4.75 0.34
CA ILE A 126 -1.71 -6.20 0.22
C ILE A 126 -2.44 -6.75 1.45
N SER A 127 -2.08 -6.31 2.65
CA SER A 127 -2.75 -6.70 3.90
C SER A 127 -4.24 -6.36 3.85
N ASN A 128 -4.59 -5.11 3.55
CA ASN A 128 -5.98 -4.68 3.53
C ASN A 128 -6.78 -5.32 2.39
N ARG A 129 -6.17 -5.53 1.22
CA ARG A 129 -6.83 -6.25 0.14
C ARG A 129 -7.05 -7.72 0.48
N ALA A 130 -6.09 -8.38 1.11
CA ALA A 130 -6.25 -9.75 1.59
C ALA A 130 -7.32 -9.86 2.69
N ILE A 131 -7.41 -8.89 3.60
CA ILE A 131 -8.48 -8.80 4.61
C ILE A 131 -9.85 -8.70 3.92
N GLU A 132 -9.99 -7.86 2.91
CA GLU A 132 -11.24 -7.72 2.16
C GLU A 132 -11.62 -9.01 1.41
N ILE A 133 -10.66 -9.69 0.78
CA ILE A 133 -10.87 -11.01 0.15
C ILE A 133 -11.40 -12.04 1.17
N LEU A 134 -10.97 -11.93 2.42
CA LEU A 134 -11.41 -12.79 3.53
C LEU A 134 -12.69 -12.28 4.22
N GLY A 135 -13.31 -11.20 3.74
CA GLY A 135 -14.53 -10.62 4.30
C GLY A 135 -14.32 -9.85 5.61
N GLY A 136 -13.07 -9.48 5.93
CA GLY A 136 -12.74 -8.71 7.13
C GLY A 136 -12.90 -7.19 6.96
N LYS A 137 -12.47 -6.45 7.97
CA LYS A 137 -12.60 -4.98 8.01
C LYS A 137 -11.29 -4.28 7.66
N LEU A 138 -11.31 -3.40 6.66
CA LEU A 138 -10.14 -2.59 6.29
C LEU A 138 -9.54 -1.84 7.49
N GLY A 139 -8.21 -1.88 7.60
CA GLY A 139 -7.44 -1.24 8.67
C GLY A 139 -7.40 -2.03 9.99
N SER A 140 -8.10 -3.17 10.10
CA SER A 140 -8.08 -4.00 11.33
C SER A 140 -6.71 -4.65 11.57
N LYS A 141 -5.94 -4.89 10.51
CA LYS A 141 -4.73 -5.75 10.50
C LYS A 141 -5.01 -7.19 10.94
N ASP A 142 -6.28 -7.60 10.85
CA ASP A 142 -6.81 -8.90 11.23
C ASP A 142 -7.80 -9.38 10.16
N PRO A 143 -7.65 -10.59 9.60
CA PRO A 143 -6.67 -11.62 9.97
C PRO A 143 -5.25 -11.42 9.37
N VAL A 144 -5.03 -10.41 8.52
CA VAL A 144 -3.75 -10.25 7.80
C VAL A 144 -2.96 -9.06 8.33
N HIS A 145 -1.92 -9.29 9.14
CA HIS A 145 -1.04 -8.22 9.62
C HIS A 145 0.01 -7.83 8.55
N PRO A 146 0.22 -6.53 8.27
CA PRO A 146 1.17 -6.10 7.24
C PRO A 146 2.62 -6.48 7.56
N ASN A 147 3.01 -6.56 8.84
CA ASN A 147 4.36 -6.99 9.21
C ASN A 147 4.47 -8.50 9.44
N ASP A 148 3.50 -9.09 10.13
CA ASP A 148 3.67 -10.44 10.68
C ASP A 148 3.33 -11.52 9.64
N HIS A 149 2.50 -11.15 8.65
CA HIS A 149 2.08 -12.02 7.55
C HIS A 149 2.69 -11.56 6.22
N VAL A 150 2.40 -10.33 5.76
CA VAL A 150 2.85 -9.87 4.42
C VAL A 150 4.36 -9.66 4.35
N ASN A 151 4.96 -9.16 5.45
CA ASN A 151 6.41 -8.95 5.57
C ASN A 151 7.12 -10.08 6.33
N LYS A 152 6.48 -11.25 6.49
CA LYS A 152 7.07 -12.39 7.20
C LYS A 152 8.39 -12.79 6.53
N SER A 153 9.42 -13.00 7.35
CA SER A 153 10.77 -13.42 6.93
C SER A 153 11.50 -12.41 6.03
N GLN A 154 11.08 -11.15 6.01
CA GLN A 154 11.64 -10.10 5.17
C GLN A 154 12.13 -8.92 6.01
N VAL A 155 13.23 -8.28 5.59
CA VAL A 155 13.66 -6.99 6.14
C VAL A 155 13.74 -5.93 5.03
N PRO A 156 13.29 -4.69 5.29
CA PRO A 156 13.16 -3.66 4.25
C PRO A 156 14.43 -3.43 3.41
N GLN A 157 15.60 -3.52 4.04
CA GLN A 157 16.91 -3.29 3.44
C GLN A 157 17.28 -4.33 2.37
N GLN A 158 16.67 -5.53 2.41
CA GLN A 158 16.92 -6.57 1.41
C GLN A 158 16.17 -6.33 0.09
N HIS A 159 15.17 -5.46 0.07
CA HIS A 159 14.31 -5.32 -1.11
C HIS A 159 14.91 -4.40 -2.18
N LEU A 160 15.60 -3.32 -1.80
CA LEU A 160 16.23 -2.37 -2.73
C LEU A 160 17.24 -2.99 -3.72
N PRO A 161 18.19 -3.84 -3.29
CA PRO A 161 19.12 -4.52 -4.20
C PRO A 161 18.40 -5.45 -5.18
N VAL A 162 17.34 -6.11 -4.72
CA VAL A 162 16.49 -6.98 -5.55
C VAL A 162 15.78 -6.15 -6.63
N PHE A 163 15.25 -4.97 -6.30
CA PHE A 163 14.61 -4.09 -7.29
C PHE A 163 15.57 -3.53 -8.34
N ASN A 164 16.75 -3.07 -7.93
CA ASN A 164 17.77 -2.61 -8.88
C ASN A 164 18.16 -3.70 -9.88
N SER A 165 18.03 -4.97 -9.51
CA SER A 165 18.29 -6.11 -10.38
C SER A 165 17.13 -6.41 -11.35
N PHE A 166 15.88 -6.15 -10.97
CA PHE A 166 14.72 -6.32 -11.85
C PHE A 166 14.50 -5.15 -12.82
N TYR A 167 15.02 -3.96 -12.50
CA TYR A 167 14.85 -2.75 -13.32
C TYR A 167 15.98 -2.55 -14.35
N THR A 168 17.11 -3.26 -14.20
CA THR A 168 18.28 -3.16 -15.09
C THR A 168 18.37 -4.28 -16.13
N ILE A 169 17.33 -5.12 -16.25
CA ILE A 169 17.15 -6.13 -17.30
C ILE A 169 16.04 -5.66 -18.24
#